data_AF-A0A1Q3Q0N5-F1
#
_entry.id   AF-A0A1Q3Q0N5-F1
#
_cell.length_a   1.000
_cell.length_b   1.000
_cell.length_c   1.000
_cell.angle_alpha   90.00
_cell.angle_beta   90.00
_cell.angle_gamma   90.00
#
_symmetry.space_group_name_H-M   'P 1'
#
loop_
_entity.id
_entity.type
_entity.pdbx_description
1 polymer ?
#
loop_
_entity_poly.entity_id
_entity_poly.type
_entity_poly.pdbx_seq_one_letter_code
_entity_poly.pdbx_strand_id
1 'polypeptide(L)'
;MKLNKPIAGYHLLMILSAVDNQFSFKEDKVIAEFISQQFPIEINLDNEISFLAALPKSEYMEHFQKAMADFYSDSTEAERMNLIDFAVKLAKATQPITKEENIFIDELFNEWTETAI
;
A
#
# COMPACT_ATOMS: atom_id res chain seq x y z
N MET A 1 13.31 3.55 -11.75
CA MET A 1 13.17 2.08 -11.83
C MET A 1 11.74 1.71 -11.50
N LYS A 2 11.13 0.81 -12.29
CA LYS A 2 9.78 0.29 -12.08
C LYS A 2 9.81 -0.82 -11.01
N LEU A 3 8.89 -0.78 -10.07
CA LEU A 3 8.67 -1.84 -9.08
C LEU A 3 7.97 -3.04 -9.73
N ASN A 4 8.25 -4.25 -9.28
CA ASN A 4 7.39 -5.39 -9.61
C ASN A 4 6.08 -5.29 -8.81
N LYS A 5 4.99 -5.89 -9.32
CA LYS A 5 3.65 -5.79 -8.72
C LYS A 5 3.61 -6.11 -7.21
N PRO A 6 4.12 -7.26 -6.73
CA PRO A 6 4.15 -7.56 -5.29
C PRO A 6 4.85 -6.48 -4.44
N ILE A 7 6.01 -6.00 -4.89
CA ILE A 7 6.76 -4.94 -4.18
C ILE A 7 6.04 -3.59 -4.24
N ALA A 8 5.42 -3.27 -5.37
CA ALA A 8 4.59 -2.07 -5.49
C ALA A 8 3.43 -2.09 -4.49
N GLY A 9 2.71 -3.22 -4.39
CA GLY A 9 1.63 -3.38 -3.42
C GLY A 9 2.12 -3.31 -1.97
N TYR A 10 3.29 -3.89 -1.69
CA TYR A 10 3.94 -3.78 -0.38
C TYR A 10 4.25 -2.31 -0.03
N HIS A 11 4.82 -1.54 -0.96
CA HIS A 11 5.12 -0.12 -0.75
C HIS A 11 3.86 0.69 -0.47
N LEU A 12 2.77 0.44 -1.20
CA LEU A 12 1.49 1.12 -0.97
C LEU A 12 0.99 0.89 0.45
N LEU A 13 0.97 -0.36 0.92
CA LEU A 13 0.51 -0.68 2.27
C LEU A 13 1.44 -0.12 3.35
N MET A 14 2.76 -0.17 3.15
CA MET A 14 3.73 0.39 4.09
C MET A 14 3.59 1.91 4.23
N ILE A 15 3.45 2.64 3.13
CA ILE A 15 3.25 4.09 3.17
C ILE A 15 1.95 4.43 3.89
N LEU A 16 0.86 3.72 3.57
CA LEU A 16 -0.44 3.90 4.21
C LEU A 16 -0.34 3.68 5.73
N SER A 17 0.37 2.64 6.18
CA SER A 17 0.59 2.38 7.61
C SER A 17 1.50 3.38 8.33
N ALA A 18 2.23 4.23 7.60
CA ALA A 18 3.21 5.14 8.19
C ALA A 18 2.78 6.62 8.13
N VAL A 19 1.72 6.92 7.38
CA VAL A 19 1.33 8.29 7.04
C VAL A 19 0.97 9.11 8.28
N ASP A 20 0.28 8.50 9.24
CA ASP A 20 -0.22 9.16 10.46
C ASP A 20 0.78 9.11 11.65
N ASN A 21 1.97 8.50 11.46
CA ASN A 21 2.97 8.23 12.49
C ASN A 21 2.52 7.25 13.60
N GLN A 22 1.44 6.51 13.41
CA GLN A 22 1.03 5.47 14.33
C GLN A 22 1.27 4.13 13.66
N PHE A 23 1.88 3.21 14.40
CA PHE A 23 2.09 1.87 13.91
C PHE A 23 1.61 0.89 14.97
N SER A 24 0.72 0.00 14.56
CA SER A 24 0.09 -0.97 15.43
C SER A 24 0.41 -2.39 14.99
N PHE A 25 0.46 -3.29 15.98
CA PHE A 25 0.59 -4.73 15.74
C PHE A 25 -0.53 -5.30 14.84
N LYS A 26 -1.67 -4.60 14.73
CA LYS A 26 -2.77 -5.04 13.87
C LYS A 26 -2.51 -4.70 12.41
N GLU A 27 -1.89 -3.55 12.11
CA GLU A 27 -1.46 -3.18 10.76
C GLU A 27 -0.36 -4.12 10.27
N ASP A 28 0.62 -4.43 11.12
CA ASP A 28 1.66 -5.45 10.86
C ASP A 28 1.07 -6.76 10.35
N LYS A 29 0.01 -7.24 11.02
CA LYS A 29 -0.63 -8.50 10.67
C LYS A 29 -1.27 -8.46 9.28
N VAL A 30 -1.88 -7.33 8.91
CA VAL A 30 -2.51 -7.15 7.60
C VAL A 30 -1.44 -7.13 6.49
N ILE A 31 -0.31 -6.45 6.73
CA ILE A 31 0.82 -6.39 5.78
C ILE A 31 1.46 -7.78 5.63
N ALA A 32 1.67 -8.50 6.73
CA ALA A 32 2.19 -9.86 6.69
C ALA A 32 1.26 -10.83 5.93
N GLU A 33 -0.06 -10.69 6.10
CA GLU A 33 -1.04 -11.46 5.32
C GLU A 33 -0.91 -11.16 3.82
N PHE A 34 -0.80 -9.89 3.43
CA PHE A 34 -0.58 -9.52 2.02
C PHE A 34 0.69 -10.14 1.45
N ILE A 35 1.83 -10.03 2.16
CA ILE A 35 3.11 -10.62 1.74
C ILE A 35 2.96 -12.13 1.54
N SER A 36 2.32 -12.82 2.47
CA SER A 36 2.14 -14.28 2.37
C SER A 36 1.27 -14.71 1.17
N GLN A 37 0.37 -13.84 0.70
CA GLN A 37 -0.45 -14.09 -0.49
C GLN A 37 0.30 -13.79 -1.79
N GLN A 38 1.15 -12.78 -1.81
CA GLN A 38 1.87 -12.36 -3.02
C GLN A 38 3.16 -13.16 -3.26
N PHE A 39 3.79 -13.67 -2.21
CA PHE A 39 5.06 -14.38 -2.28
C PHE A 39 4.90 -15.83 -1.82
N PRO A 40 4.98 -16.82 -2.73
CA PRO A 40 4.85 -18.24 -2.37
C PRO A 40 6.07 -18.80 -1.62
N ILE A 41 7.16 -18.02 -1.53
CA ILE A 41 8.40 -18.34 -0.84
C ILE A 41 8.86 -17.12 -0.03
N GLU A 42 9.75 -17.35 0.93
CA GLU A 42 10.36 -16.28 1.71
C GLU A 42 11.09 -15.28 0.79
N ILE A 43 10.81 -13.99 1.00
CA ILE A 43 11.41 -12.89 0.25
C ILE A 43 12.20 -11.98 1.18
N ASN A 44 13.37 -11.54 0.72
CA ASN A 44 14.12 -10.50 1.38
C ASN A 44 13.56 -9.12 0.98
N LEU A 45 13.08 -8.36 1.96
CA LEU A 45 12.56 -7.00 1.80
C LEU A 45 13.49 -5.93 2.40
N ASP A 46 14.72 -6.28 2.78
CA ASP A 46 15.63 -5.39 3.52
C ASP A 46 15.91 -4.09 2.76
N ASN A 47 16.07 -4.18 1.43
CA ASN A 47 16.28 -3.02 0.57
C ASN A 47 15.04 -2.11 0.53
N GLU A 48 13.85 -2.69 0.46
CA GLU A 48 12.59 -1.95 0.41
C GLU A 48 12.28 -1.29 1.74
N ILE A 49 12.51 -2.01 2.85
CA ILE A 49 12.40 -1.47 4.21
C ILE A 49 13.37 -0.30 4.37
N SER A 50 14.63 -0.47 3.96
CA SER A 50 15.65 0.58 4.07
C SER A 50 15.30 1.80 3.23
N PHE A 51 14.77 1.59 2.02
CA PHE A 51 14.32 2.67 1.14
C PHE A 51 13.15 3.44 1.78
N LEU A 52 12.10 2.74 2.21
CA LEU A 52 10.90 3.36 2.79
C LEU A 52 11.22 4.08 4.11
N ALA A 53 12.12 3.54 4.93
CA ALA A 53 12.57 4.19 6.16
C ALA A 53 13.35 5.49 5.91
N ALA A 54 14.01 5.60 4.76
CA ALA A 54 14.74 6.79 4.35
C ALA A 54 13.88 7.81 3.57
N LEU A 55 12.68 7.42 3.15
CA LEU A 55 11.80 8.24 2.32
C LEU A 55 11.22 9.41 3.13
N PRO A 56 11.39 10.67 2.70
CA PRO A 56 10.77 11.81 3.37
C PRO A 56 9.24 11.76 3.27
N LYS A 57 8.52 12.11 4.34
CA LYS A 57 7.05 12.18 4.32
C LYS A 57 6.48 13.07 3.21
N SER A 58 7.19 14.14 2.84
CA SER A 58 6.81 15.02 1.72
C SER A 58 6.81 14.32 0.37
N GLU A 59 7.53 13.20 0.23
CA GLU A 59 7.64 12.40 -0.99
C GLU A 59 6.72 11.17 -0.98
N TYR A 60 5.98 10.93 0.11
CA TYR A 60 5.13 9.75 0.25
C TYR A 60 4.07 9.68 -0.85
N MET A 61 3.36 10.78 -1.13
CA MET A 61 2.31 10.77 -2.15
C MET A 61 2.86 10.52 -3.55
N GLU A 62 3.98 11.15 -3.90
CA GLU A 62 4.62 10.94 -5.21
C GLU A 62 5.06 9.49 -5.38
N HIS A 63 5.72 8.90 -4.37
CA HIS A 63 6.13 7.50 -4.42
C HIS A 63 4.92 6.56 -4.40
N PHE A 64 3.86 6.89 -3.66
CA PHE A 64 2.60 6.15 -3.64
C PHE A 64 1.96 6.11 -5.03
N GLN A 65 1.78 7.25 -5.69
CA GLN A 65 1.23 7.32 -7.05
C GLN A 65 2.10 6.55 -8.06
N LYS A 66 3.42 6.62 -7.94
CA LYS A 66 4.31 5.82 -8.78
C LYS A 66 4.13 4.32 -8.54
N ALA A 67 4.07 3.88 -7.28
CA ALA A 67 3.81 2.48 -6.94
C ALA A 67 2.42 2.04 -7.40
N MET A 68 1.42 2.93 -7.40
CA MET A 68 0.11 2.66 -7.97
C MET A 68 0.22 2.39 -9.48
N ALA A 69 0.91 3.25 -10.23
CA ALA A 69 1.10 3.05 -11.66
C ALA A 69 1.87 1.74 -11.97
N ASP A 70 2.92 1.46 -11.20
CA ASP A 70 3.71 0.23 -11.34
C ASP A 70 2.84 -1.01 -11.06
N PHE A 71 2.06 -1.01 -9.97
CA PHE A 71 1.11 -2.09 -9.64
C PHE A 71 0.04 -2.27 -10.71
N TYR A 72 -0.59 -1.17 -11.12
CA TYR A 72 -1.67 -1.16 -12.12
C TYR A 72 -1.21 -1.83 -13.41
N SER A 73 -0.02 -1.47 -13.90
CA SER A 73 0.50 -1.94 -15.19
C SER A 73 0.66 -3.46 -15.32
N ASP A 74 0.81 -4.17 -14.20
CA ASP A 74 1.03 -5.62 -14.16
C ASP A 74 -0.10 -6.38 -13.42
N SER A 75 -1.22 -5.70 -13.12
CA SER A 75 -2.33 -6.26 -12.33
C SER A 75 -3.62 -6.43 -13.13
N THR A 76 -4.37 -7.46 -12.77
CA THR A 76 -5.79 -7.59 -13.16
C THR A 76 -6.67 -6.73 -12.26
N GLU A 77 -7.91 -6.45 -12.70
CA GLU A 77 -8.89 -5.75 -11.87
C GLU A 77 -9.14 -6.45 -10.52
N ALA A 78 -9.26 -7.78 -10.52
CA ALA A 78 -9.42 -8.56 -9.30
C ALA A 78 -8.26 -8.39 -8.32
N GLU A 79 -7.03 -8.29 -8.82
CA GLU A 79 -5.85 -8.05 -7.99
C GLU A 79 -5.81 -6.62 -7.44
N ARG A 80 -6.26 -5.62 -8.20
CA ARG A 80 -6.43 -4.24 -7.70
C ARG A 80 -7.49 -4.16 -6.61
N MET A 81 -8.64 -4.80 -6.83
CA MET A 81 -9.69 -4.88 -5.81
C MET A 81 -9.22 -5.58 -4.55
N ASN A 82 -8.43 -6.65 -4.68
CA ASN A 82 -7.82 -7.30 -3.52
C ASN A 82 -6.87 -6.36 -2.76
N LEU A 83 -6.03 -5.59 -3.45
CA LEU A 83 -5.15 -4.61 -2.81
C LEU A 83 -5.93 -3.48 -2.13
N ILE A 84 -7.01 -3.00 -2.74
CA ILE A 84 -7.93 -2.03 -2.12
C ILE A 84 -8.53 -2.60 -0.83
N ASP A 85 -8.97 -3.87 -0.84
CA ASP A 85 -9.47 -4.53 0.36
C ASP A 85 -8.41 -4.59 1.48
N PHE A 86 -7.14 -4.85 1.13
CA PHE A 86 -6.02 -4.79 2.08
C PHE A 86 -5.82 -3.38 2.63
N ALA A 87 -5.84 -2.34 1.79
CA ALA A 87 -5.69 -0.95 2.22
C ALA A 87 -6.83 -0.53 3.18
N VAL A 88 -8.07 -0.91 2.89
CA VAL A 88 -9.22 -0.66 3.76
C VAL A 88 -9.13 -1.44 5.07
N LYS A 89 -8.69 -2.71 5.03
CA LYS A 89 -8.45 -3.51 6.25
C LYS A 89 -7.37 -2.89 7.13
N LEU A 90 -6.30 -2.39 6.51
CA LEU A 90 -5.18 -1.75 7.17
C LEU A 90 -5.63 -0.51 7.94
N ALA A 91 -6.29 0.44 7.26
CA ALA A 91 -6.78 1.67 7.88
C ALA A 91 -7.85 1.43 8.97
N LYS A 92 -8.61 0.33 8.87
CA LYS A 92 -9.61 -0.06 9.89
C LYS A 92 -9.03 -0.91 11.01
N ALA A 93 -7.77 -1.35 10.91
CA ALA A 93 -7.15 -2.18 11.93
C ALA A 93 -7.03 -1.41 13.26
N THR A 94 -6.84 -0.10 13.16
CA THR A 94 -6.89 0.89 14.24
C THR A 94 -8.21 1.69 14.15
N GLN A 95 -8.65 2.29 15.26
CA GLN A 95 -9.81 3.19 15.27
C GLN A 95 -9.38 4.57 15.78
N PRO A 96 -9.85 5.69 15.20
CA PRO A 96 -10.52 5.89 13.91
C PRO A 96 -9.54 6.18 12.75
N ILE A 97 -9.95 5.93 11.49
CA ILE A 97 -9.20 6.31 10.29
C ILE A 97 -8.88 7.82 10.34
N THR A 98 -7.61 8.15 10.23
CA THR A 98 -7.12 9.52 10.25
C THR A 98 -7.41 10.26 8.94
N LYS A 99 -7.29 11.58 8.96
CA LYS A 99 -7.46 12.39 7.74
C LYS A 99 -6.38 12.06 6.72
N GLU A 100 -5.17 11.80 7.20
CA GLU A 100 -3.99 11.49 6.42
C GLU A 100 -4.17 10.15 5.70
N GLU A 101 -4.63 9.09 6.37
CA GLU A 101 -4.92 7.81 5.73
C GLU A 101 -6.03 7.93 4.68
N ASN A 102 -7.10 8.68 4.97
CA ASN A 102 -8.20 8.87 4.02
C ASN A 102 -7.72 9.49 2.69
N ILE A 103 -6.77 10.43 2.71
CA ILE A 103 -6.23 11.04 1.48
C ILE A 103 -5.60 9.98 0.57
N PHE A 104 -4.84 9.03 1.13
CA PHE A 104 -4.18 7.97 0.35
C PHE A 104 -5.16 6.89 -0.11
N ILE A 105 -6.17 6.58 0.72
CA ILE A 105 -7.24 5.65 0.34
C ILE A 105 -8.06 6.25 -0.80
N ASP A 106 -8.48 7.51 -0.70
CA ASP A 106 -9.24 8.21 -1.73
C ASP A 106 -8.47 8.25 -3.05
N GLU A 107 -7.16 8.53 -3.01
CA GLU A 107 -6.30 8.47 -4.20
C GLU A 107 -6.34 7.08 -4.87
N LEU A 108 -6.18 6.02 -4.08
CA LEU A 108 -6.22 4.63 -4.56
C LEU A 108 -7.57 4.29 -5.22
N PHE A 109 -8.68 4.71 -4.58
CA PHE A 109 -10.03 4.49 -5.09
C PHE A 109 -10.29 5.28 -6.37
N ASN A 110 -9.96 6.57 -6.40
CA ASN A 110 -10.23 7.45 -7.53
C ASN A 110 -9.52 7.00 -8.81
N GLU A 111 -8.28 6.51 -8.69
CA GLU A 111 -7.50 6.05 -9.84
C GLU A 111 -7.93 4.68 -10.35
N TRP A 112 -8.38 3.77 -9.48
CA TRP A 112 -8.57 2.35 -9.85
C TRP A 112 -10.02 1.90 -9.92
N THR A 113 -10.95 2.66 -9.35
CA THR A 113 -12.37 2.44 -9.56
C THR A 113 -12.83 3.42 -10.62
N GLU A 114 -13.22 2.91 -11.80
CA GLU A 114 -13.91 3.75 -12.77
C GLU A 114 -15.14 4.31 -12.05
N THR A 115 -15.15 5.61 -11.77
CA THR A 115 -16.38 6.26 -11.36
C THR A 115 -17.24 6.26 -12.61
N ALA A 116 -18.07 5.24 -12.77
CA ALA A 116 -19.17 5.28 -13.71
C ALA A 116 -20.11 6.40 -13.23
N ILE A 117 -19.90 7.60 -13.75
CA ILE A 117 -20.85 8.71 -13.69
C ILE A 117 -21.95 8.43 -14.71
#